data_AF-D8IAB1-F1
#
_entry.id   AF-D8IAB1-F1
#
_cell.length_a   1.000
_cell.length_b   1.000
_cell.length_c   1.000
_cell.angle_alpha   90.00
_cell.angle_beta   90.00
_cell.angle_gamma   90.00
#
_symmetry.space_group_name_H-M   'P 1'
#
loop_
_entity.id
_entity.type
_entity.pdbx_description
1 polymer ?
#
loop_
_entity_poly.entity_id
_entity_poly.type
_entity_poly.pdbx_seq_one_letter_code
_entity_poly.pdbx_strand_id
1 'polypeptide(L)'
;MLLNIFCLYSREQLKISIVDLNYELKNNSPLRKDIVRTINRFAYLKHPYTITVDRMKKRLFKTDELTFEQGLTVASNLKVNVAIIMDSELKLKNTNNISTNNLQTNNITNVLLTNEYLQSYSNDIVNTLDKLNNYTQEKKELNDIIEEKLGNPSNTNNSSETNEYELFYNFTVIDITKNETLKEYKSIASNQANSQISEIGTYLEYYFAKSLLDSFTNENSNINLNFEIERITSSNENIIIKNSGEIIENETFKIKFNSTEDGYLYIIALQNDGNIILMHPNDFNNYMENNNIQKNNIDSNTEYTIPPENSIFKIVVSAPFGLDSFYAIFMKKEAVWLEEQYFSGEGFKSGNKTRLAEMVTKLKSSLKLKRSNNWQISKIYITSKPEIQ
;
A
#
# COMPACT_ATOMS: atom_id res chain seq x y z
N MET A 1 -41.60 0.43 0.02
CA MET A 1 -41.00 -0.22 -1.17
C MET A 1 -40.26 0.86 -1.93
N LEU A 2 -38.92 0.80 -1.90
CA LEU A 2 -37.94 1.48 -2.77
C LEU A 2 -38.25 2.92 -3.20
N LEU A 3 -37.79 3.92 -2.43
CA LEU A 3 -37.34 5.19 -3.01
C LEU A 3 -36.47 5.96 -1.98
N ASN A 4 -35.31 6.44 -2.44
CA ASN A 4 -34.44 7.44 -1.82
C ASN A 4 -33.48 7.05 -0.68
N ILE A 5 -32.45 6.24 -0.97
CA ILE A 5 -31.18 6.23 -0.20
C ILE A 5 -29.96 6.62 -1.07
N PHE A 6 -30.15 6.97 -2.36
CA PHE A 6 -29.02 7.17 -3.28
C PHE A 6 -28.47 8.60 -3.41
N CYS A 7 -28.89 9.55 -2.58
CA CYS A 7 -28.27 10.87 -2.56
C CYS A 7 -28.17 11.39 -1.14
N LEU A 8 -26.96 11.38 -0.59
CA LEU A 8 -26.38 12.40 0.31
C LEU A 8 -24.92 11.96 0.57
N TYR A 9 -24.00 12.93 0.67
CA TYR A 9 -22.55 12.82 0.88
C TYR A 9 -21.70 12.66 -0.40
N SER A 10 -20.91 13.70 -0.71
CA SER A 10 -19.72 13.51 -1.53
C SER A 10 -18.82 12.53 -0.79
N ARG A 11 -18.65 11.32 -1.32
CA ARG A 11 -17.69 10.36 -0.78
C ARG A 11 -16.31 11.02 -0.85
N GLU A 12 -15.67 11.25 0.30
CA GLU A 12 -14.24 11.62 0.33
C GLU A 12 -13.51 10.48 -0.40
N GLN A 13 -12.84 10.76 -1.51
CA GLN A 13 -12.14 9.78 -2.33
C GLN A 13 -10.65 10.14 -2.40
N LEU A 14 -9.79 9.13 -2.36
CA LEU A 14 -8.36 9.31 -2.60
C LEU A 14 -8.11 9.36 -4.11
N LYS A 15 -7.75 10.54 -4.62
CA LYS A 15 -7.38 10.70 -6.03
C LYS A 15 -5.96 10.18 -6.23
N ILE A 16 -5.79 9.25 -7.16
CA ILE A 16 -4.51 8.60 -7.44
C ILE A 16 -4.17 8.80 -8.92
N SER A 17 -2.91 8.94 -9.29
CA SER A 17 -2.49 8.79 -10.70
C SER A 17 -1.27 7.91 -10.83
N ILE A 18 -1.30 7.00 -11.80
CA ILE A 18 -0.14 6.28 -12.30
C ILE A 18 0.53 7.14 -13.36
N VAL A 19 1.81 7.47 -13.16
CA VAL A 19 2.63 8.21 -14.10
C VAL A 19 3.74 7.30 -14.58
N ASP A 20 3.57 6.78 -15.79
CA ASP A 20 4.56 6.03 -16.53
C ASP A 20 5.72 6.96 -16.96
N LEU A 21 6.98 6.68 -16.62
CA LEU A 21 8.10 7.55 -16.95
C LEU A 21 8.68 7.30 -18.33
N ASN A 22 8.61 6.08 -18.87
CA ASN A 22 9.33 5.67 -20.07
C ASN A 22 8.45 5.04 -21.14
N TYR A 23 7.15 5.35 -21.12
CA TYR A 23 6.19 5.03 -22.20
C TYR A 23 5.84 3.55 -22.35
N GLU A 24 6.46 2.64 -21.61
CA GLU A 24 6.27 1.21 -21.78
C GLU A 24 4.84 0.75 -21.44
N LEU A 25 4.20 1.37 -20.45
CA LEU A 25 2.81 1.06 -20.16
C LEU A 25 1.88 1.57 -21.26
N LYS A 26 2.24 2.67 -21.95
CA LYS A 26 1.47 3.15 -23.10
C LYS A 26 1.59 2.21 -24.30
N ASN A 27 2.78 1.62 -24.53
CA ASN A 27 2.98 0.58 -25.54
C ASN A 27 2.17 -0.69 -25.24
N ASN A 28 2.12 -1.10 -23.97
CA ASN A 28 1.34 -2.26 -23.54
C ASN A 28 -0.12 -1.90 -23.19
N SER A 29 -0.92 -1.62 -24.23
CA SER A 29 -2.34 -1.23 -24.07
C SER A 29 -3.18 -2.21 -23.24
N PRO A 30 -3.05 -3.56 -23.39
CA PRO A 30 -3.77 -4.51 -22.54
C PRO A 30 -3.42 -4.35 -21.05
N LEU A 31 -2.13 -4.38 -20.70
CA LEU A 31 -1.69 -4.25 -19.31
C LEU A 31 -2.13 -2.92 -18.70
N ARG A 32 -2.04 -1.82 -19.46
CA ARG A 32 -2.51 -0.50 -19.03
C ARG A 32 -3.98 -0.49 -18.66
N LYS A 33 -4.84 -1.11 -19.48
CA LYS A 33 -6.28 -1.19 -19.19
C LYS A 33 -6.55 -2.03 -17.95
N ASP A 34 -5.83 -3.14 -17.80
CA ASP A 34 -5.98 -4.02 -16.64
C ASP A 34 -5.53 -3.35 -15.34
N ILE A 35 -4.39 -2.67 -15.33
CA ILE A 35 -3.90 -1.89 -14.19
C ILE A 35 -4.92 -0.84 -13.74
N VAL A 36 -5.48 -0.07 -14.68
CA VAL A 36 -6.51 0.95 -14.39
C VAL A 36 -7.77 0.31 -13.83
N ARG A 37 -8.19 -0.82 -14.41
CA ARG A 37 -9.34 -1.57 -13.94
C ARG A 37 -9.11 -2.09 -12.52
N THR A 38 -7.93 -2.59 -12.23
CA THR A 38 -7.53 -3.10 -10.91
C THR A 38 -7.60 -2.01 -9.85
N ILE A 39 -7.07 -0.81 -10.11
CA ILE A 39 -7.18 0.31 -9.16
C ILE A 39 -8.64 0.75 -8.97
N ASN A 40 -9.40 0.86 -10.06
CA ASN A 40 -10.80 1.31 -9.99
C ASN A 40 -11.77 0.26 -9.41
N ARG A 41 -11.31 -0.96 -9.08
CA ARG A 41 -12.12 -1.91 -8.28
C ARG A 41 -12.33 -1.42 -6.85
N PHE A 42 -11.40 -0.62 -6.31
CA PHE A 42 -11.54 -0.01 -5.01
C PHE A 42 -12.46 1.21 -5.09
N ALA A 43 -13.57 1.20 -4.35
CA ALA A 43 -14.61 2.23 -4.49
C ALA A 43 -14.17 3.65 -4.10
N TYR A 44 -13.11 3.75 -3.29
CA TYR A 44 -12.60 5.01 -2.74
C TYR A 44 -11.28 5.46 -3.35
N LEU A 45 -10.67 4.63 -4.18
CA LEU A 45 -9.49 4.98 -4.97
C LEU A 45 -9.95 5.43 -6.35
N LYS A 46 -9.59 6.65 -6.75
CA LYS A 46 -10.03 7.20 -8.03
C LYS A 46 -8.85 7.61 -8.89
N HIS A 47 -8.66 6.86 -9.97
CA HIS A 47 -7.70 7.20 -11.00
C HIS A 47 -8.34 8.09 -12.08
N PRO A 48 -7.74 9.23 -12.50
CA PRO A 48 -8.23 10.00 -13.64
C PRO A 48 -8.11 9.16 -14.92
N TYR A 49 -8.77 9.53 -16.01
CA TYR A 49 -8.55 8.79 -17.27
C TYR A 49 -7.06 8.82 -17.64
N THR A 50 -6.52 7.69 -18.07
CA THR A 50 -5.10 7.56 -18.43
C THR A 50 -4.69 8.52 -19.56
N ILE A 51 -5.61 8.81 -20.47
CA ILE A 51 -5.47 9.84 -21.51
C ILE A 51 -5.20 11.22 -20.91
N THR A 52 -5.79 11.55 -19.76
CA THR A 52 -5.57 12.82 -19.07
C THR A 52 -4.12 12.95 -18.61
N VAL A 53 -3.53 11.85 -18.12
CA VAL A 53 -2.11 11.81 -17.73
C VAL A 53 -1.24 12.06 -18.96
N ASP A 54 -1.44 11.33 -20.05
CA ASP A 54 -0.64 11.49 -21.28
C ASP A 54 -0.72 12.91 -21.86
N ARG A 55 -1.92 13.48 -21.92
CA ARG A 55 -2.11 14.87 -22.37
C ARG A 55 -1.37 15.85 -21.47
N MET A 56 -1.34 15.60 -20.17
CA MET A 56 -0.62 16.44 -19.21
C MET A 56 0.89 16.38 -19.48
N LYS A 57 1.45 15.18 -19.71
CA LYS A 57 2.88 15.02 -20.06
C LYS A 57 3.25 15.83 -21.30
N LYS A 58 2.50 15.65 -22.39
CA LYS A 58 2.74 16.36 -23.65
C LYS A 58 2.57 17.86 -23.51
N ARG A 59 1.58 18.32 -22.73
CA ARG A 59 1.35 19.75 -22.48
C ARG A 59 2.50 20.41 -21.73
N LEU A 60 3.04 19.75 -20.70
CA LEU A 60 4.06 20.32 -19.83
C LEU A 60 5.47 20.20 -20.42
N PHE A 61 5.81 19.03 -20.97
CA PHE A 61 7.19 18.70 -21.32
C PHE A 61 7.39 18.40 -22.81
N LYS A 62 6.32 18.28 -23.61
CA LYS A 62 6.38 17.93 -25.04
C LYS A 62 7.11 16.62 -25.36
N THR A 63 7.32 15.77 -24.37
CA THR A 63 7.95 14.44 -24.46
C THR A 63 7.03 13.39 -23.86
N ASP A 64 7.22 12.14 -24.29
CA ASP A 64 6.57 10.95 -23.76
C ASP A 64 7.41 10.29 -22.64
N GLU A 65 8.72 10.55 -22.60
CA GLU A 65 9.67 10.14 -21.55
C GLU A 65 9.90 11.26 -20.53
N LEU A 66 9.92 10.92 -19.24
CA LEU A 66 10.01 11.86 -18.13
C LEU A 66 11.09 11.45 -17.14
N THR A 67 11.77 12.44 -16.54
CA THR A 67 12.49 12.21 -15.29
C THR A 67 11.51 12.03 -14.13
N PHE A 68 11.99 11.47 -13.01
CA PHE A 68 11.18 11.31 -11.80
C PHE A 68 10.53 12.63 -11.33
N GLU A 69 11.31 13.72 -11.28
CA GLU A 69 10.86 15.08 -10.95
C GLU A 69 9.76 15.60 -11.90
N GLN A 70 9.92 15.34 -13.19
CA GLN A 70 8.90 15.69 -14.18
C GLN A 70 7.63 14.86 -13.99
N GLY A 71 7.76 13.57 -13.64
CA GLY A 71 6.65 12.70 -13.28
C GLY A 71 5.85 13.21 -12.08
N LEU A 72 6.54 13.64 -11.02
CA LEU A 72 5.92 14.30 -9.86
C LEU A 72 5.21 15.60 -10.26
N THR A 73 5.83 16.41 -11.12
CA THR A 73 5.23 17.65 -11.61
C THR A 73 3.93 17.40 -12.37
N VAL A 74 3.86 16.33 -13.19
CA VAL A 74 2.64 15.89 -13.86
C VAL A 74 1.55 15.54 -12.84
N ALA A 75 1.88 14.72 -11.83
CA ALA A 75 0.94 14.31 -10.79
C ALA A 75 0.38 15.52 -10.01
N SER A 76 1.24 16.45 -9.57
CA SER A 76 0.82 17.67 -8.89
C SER A 76 -0.13 18.52 -9.74
N ASN A 77 0.12 18.63 -11.04
CA ASN A 77 -0.77 19.35 -11.98
C ASN A 77 -2.13 18.65 -12.20
N LEU A 78 -2.19 17.34 -11.99
CA LEU A 78 -3.45 16.58 -12.00
C LEU A 78 -4.26 16.74 -10.70
N LYS A 79 -3.69 17.40 -9.68
CA LYS A 79 -4.31 17.61 -8.36
C LYS A 79 -4.76 16.30 -7.71
N VAL A 80 -3.92 15.27 -7.85
CA VAL A 80 -4.11 14.00 -7.16
C VAL A 80 -3.54 14.06 -5.74
N ASN A 81 -4.01 13.17 -4.87
CA ASN A 81 -3.47 13.02 -3.52
C ASN A 81 -2.21 12.14 -3.54
N VAL A 82 -2.24 11.06 -4.32
CA VAL A 82 -1.16 10.09 -4.39
C VAL A 82 -0.74 9.86 -5.85
N ALA A 83 0.56 9.71 -6.09
CA ALA A 83 1.11 9.28 -7.35
C ALA A 83 1.72 7.88 -7.23
N ILE A 84 1.52 7.05 -8.25
CA ILE A 84 2.27 5.82 -8.48
C ILE A 84 3.19 6.11 -9.65
N ILE A 85 4.45 6.43 -9.36
CA ILE A 85 5.46 6.65 -10.40
C ILE A 85 5.94 5.27 -10.84
N MET A 86 5.79 4.99 -12.14
CA MET A 86 6.21 3.73 -12.73
C MET A 86 7.39 3.97 -13.64
N ASP A 87 8.45 3.22 -13.42
CA ASP A 87 9.58 3.10 -14.34
C ASP A 87 9.72 1.63 -14.77
N SER A 88 10.45 1.38 -15.84
CA SER A 88 10.66 0.05 -16.38
C SER A 88 12.08 -0.17 -16.87
N GLU A 89 12.52 -1.42 -16.84
CA GLU A 89 13.88 -1.83 -17.12
C GLU A 89 13.86 -3.15 -17.88
N LEU A 90 14.65 -3.25 -18.96
CA LEU A 90 14.89 -4.51 -19.66
C LEU A 90 16.09 -5.22 -19.02
N LYS A 91 15.89 -6.45 -18.54
CA LYS A 91 16.95 -7.29 -17.98
C LYS A 91 17.13 -8.53 -18.83
N LEU A 92 18.36 -9.01 -18.96
CA LEU A 92 18.63 -10.31 -19.59
C LEU A 92 17.96 -11.43 -18.78
N LYS A 93 17.21 -12.33 -19.44
CA LYS A 93 16.76 -13.57 -18.78
C LYS A 93 17.98 -14.37 -18.36
N ASN A 94 18.03 -14.75 -17.08
CA ASN A 94 19.07 -15.64 -16.58
C ASN A 94 18.92 -17.03 -17.22
N THR A 95 19.76 -17.35 -18.21
CA THR A 95 19.98 -18.73 -18.68
C THR A 95 20.88 -19.48 -17.71
N ASN A 96 20.42 -19.69 -16.48
CA ASN A 96 21.07 -20.63 -15.55
C ASN A 96 20.42 -22.01 -15.67
N ASN A 97 20.74 -22.70 -16.76
CA ASN A 97 20.82 -24.15 -16.78
C ASN A 97 22.28 -24.53 -17.06
N ILE A 98 23.17 -24.24 -16.11
CA ILE A 98 24.43 -24.98 -16.00
C ILE A 98 24.31 -25.78 -14.71
N SER A 99 23.83 -27.01 -14.91
CA SER A 99 24.09 -28.14 -14.05
C SER A 99 25.49 -28.05 -13.45
N THR A 100 25.54 -28.06 -12.13
CA THR A 100 26.72 -28.37 -11.32
C THR A 100 27.47 -29.56 -11.92
N ASN A 101 28.55 -29.28 -12.64
CA ASN A 101 29.60 -30.26 -12.89
C ASN A 101 30.92 -29.59 -12.52
N ASN A 102 31.50 -30.11 -11.45
CA ASN A 102 32.86 -29.86 -11.02
C ASN A 102 33.82 -29.94 -12.20
N LEU A 103 34.54 -28.86 -12.48
CA LEU A 103 35.86 -28.96 -13.08
C LEU A 103 36.79 -27.99 -12.35
N GLN A 104 37.81 -28.63 -11.79
CA GLN A 104 38.89 -28.07 -11.01
C GLN A 104 39.57 -26.90 -11.72
N THR A 105 39.92 -25.91 -10.89
CA THR A 105 41.10 -25.04 -10.99
C THR A 105 42.00 -25.29 -12.20
N ASN A 106 42.21 -24.26 -13.02
CA ASN A 106 43.55 -23.85 -13.43
C ASN A 106 43.57 -22.38 -13.86
N ASN A 107 44.54 -21.66 -13.30
CA ASN A 107 44.82 -20.24 -13.45
C ASN A 107 44.94 -19.79 -14.92
N ILE A 108 44.15 -18.79 -15.31
CA ILE A 108 44.53 -17.84 -16.37
C ILE A 108 44.14 -16.42 -15.93
N THR A 109 45.12 -15.78 -15.30
CA THR A 109 45.53 -14.36 -15.37
C THR A 109 44.47 -13.27 -15.52
N ASN A 110 44.32 -12.47 -14.47
CA ASN A 110 43.83 -11.10 -14.49
C ASN A 110 44.52 -10.26 -15.58
N VAL A 111 43.77 -9.79 -16.57
CA VAL A 111 44.21 -8.67 -17.43
C VAL A 111 43.58 -7.40 -16.90
N LEU A 112 44.42 -6.65 -16.21
CA LEU A 112 44.31 -5.24 -15.87
C LEU A 112 44.18 -4.44 -17.18
N LEU A 113 43.02 -3.84 -17.46
CA LEU A 113 42.89 -2.85 -18.55
C LEU A 113 43.13 -1.45 -17.97
N THR A 114 44.35 -0.98 -18.17
CA THR A 114 44.86 0.35 -17.80
C THR A 114 44.34 1.48 -18.71
N ASN A 115 44.34 2.67 -18.14
CA ASN A 115 43.97 3.98 -18.70
C ASN A 115 44.74 4.41 -19.97
N GLU A 116 44.31 3.98 -21.16
CA GLU A 116 44.76 4.61 -22.42
C GLU A 116 43.63 5.00 -23.40
N TYR A 117 42.36 4.67 -23.12
CA TYR A 117 41.25 4.95 -24.05
C TYR A 117 40.48 6.26 -23.81
N LEU A 118 40.83 7.05 -22.78
CA LEU A 118 40.03 8.21 -22.35
C LEU A 118 40.57 9.60 -22.74
N GLN A 119 41.58 9.70 -23.62
CA GLN A 119 42.13 11.02 -24.01
C GLN A 119 41.90 11.47 -25.46
N SER A 120 41.16 10.74 -26.31
CA SER A 120 40.97 11.17 -27.72
C SER A 120 39.61 11.77 -28.08
N TYR A 121 38.67 11.95 -27.15
CA TYR A 121 37.30 12.39 -27.48
C TYR A 121 36.87 13.74 -26.88
N SER A 122 37.80 14.69 -26.77
CA SER A 122 37.47 16.01 -26.20
C SER A 122 37.32 17.16 -27.22
N ASN A 123 37.30 16.91 -28.54
CA ASN A 123 37.25 18.02 -29.52
C ASN A 123 36.15 18.01 -30.59
N ASP A 124 35.17 17.09 -30.58
CA ASP A 124 34.15 17.01 -31.66
C ASP A 124 32.69 17.29 -31.22
N ILE A 125 32.48 17.97 -30.09
CA ILE A 125 31.14 18.23 -29.52
C ILE A 125 30.26 19.19 -30.37
N VAL A 126 30.76 19.79 -31.45
CA VAL A 126 29.98 20.75 -32.26
C VAL A 126 29.45 20.17 -33.59
N ASN A 127 29.83 18.94 -33.98
CA ASN A 127 29.42 18.34 -35.27
C ASN A 127 28.40 17.18 -35.17
N THR A 128 27.75 16.99 -34.02
CA THR A 128 26.86 15.84 -33.76
C THR A 128 25.37 16.08 -34.03
N LEU A 129 24.91 17.32 -34.26
CA LEU A 129 23.50 17.57 -34.55
C LEU A 129 23.07 17.20 -35.98
N ASP A 130 23.96 17.35 -36.98
CA ASP A 130 23.62 17.02 -38.37
C ASP A 130 23.75 15.52 -38.68
N LYS A 131 24.54 14.77 -37.91
CA LYS A 131 24.68 13.31 -38.05
C LYS A 131 23.51 12.52 -37.44
N LEU A 132 22.79 13.07 -36.44
CA LEU A 132 21.65 12.39 -35.83
C LEU A 132 20.44 12.28 -36.78
N ASN A 133 20.23 13.28 -37.65
CA ASN A 133 19.15 13.26 -38.63
C ASN A 133 19.38 12.21 -39.73
N ASN A 134 20.63 12.03 -40.18
CA ASN A 134 20.98 11.01 -41.17
C ASN A 134 20.87 9.58 -40.62
N TYR A 135 21.16 9.36 -39.33
CA TYR A 135 21.03 8.05 -38.68
C TYR A 135 19.57 7.56 -38.59
N THR A 136 18.60 8.49 -38.60
CA THR A 136 17.17 8.17 -38.53
C THR A 136 16.62 7.77 -39.91
N GLN A 137 17.20 8.29 -40.99
CA GLN A 137 16.86 7.92 -42.37
C GLN A 137 17.49 6.57 -42.79
N GLU A 138 18.77 6.34 -42.47
CA GLU A 138 19.44 5.07 -42.79
C GLU A 138 18.80 3.86 -42.06
N LYS A 139 18.27 4.06 -40.84
CA LYS A 139 17.55 2.99 -40.11
C LYS A 139 16.21 2.62 -40.74
N LYS A 140 15.57 3.56 -41.44
CA LYS A 140 14.29 3.32 -42.13
C LYS A 140 14.52 2.59 -43.45
N GLU A 141 15.54 3.01 -44.21
CA GLU A 141 15.96 2.31 -45.44
C GLU A 141 16.46 0.89 -45.16
N LEU A 142 17.14 0.66 -44.02
CA LEU A 142 17.55 -0.69 -43.63
C LEU A 142 16.36 -1.59 -43.28
N ASN A 143 15.32 -1.05 -42.63
CA ASN A 143 14.09 -1.82 -42.32
C ASN A 143 13.27 -2.12 -43.58
N ASP A 144 13.18 -1.19 -44.52
CA ASP A 144 12.51 -1.40 -45.80
C ASP A 144 13.26 -2.45 -46.66
N ILE A 145 14.59 -2.47 -46.63
CA ILE A 145 15.43 -3.51 -47.28
C ILE A 145 15.28 -4.88 -46.59
N ILE A 146 15.07 -4.92 -45.27
CA ILE A 146 14.84 -6.15 -44.51
C ILE A 146 13.45 -6.72 -44.85
N GLU A 147 12.41 -5.90 -44.97
CA GLU A 147 11.07 -6.35 -45.41
C GLU A 147 11.05 -6.79 -46.89
N GLU A 148 11.85 -6.16 -47.76
CA GLU A 148 11.93 -6.53 -49.19
C GLU A 148 12.76 -7.81 -49.41
N LYS A 149 13.74 -8.11 -48.55
CA LYS A 149 14.59 -9.32 -48.65
C LYS A 149 14.07 -10.54 -47.87
N LEU A 150 13.20 -10.36 -46.88
CA LEU A 150 12.52 -11.46 -46.17
C LEU A 150 11.11 -11.71 -46.71
N GLY A 151 11.05 -12.16 -47.97
CA GLY A 151 9.82 -12.74 -48.50
C GLY A 151 9.34 -13.92 -47.64
N ASN A 152 8.03 -13.93 -47.35
CA ASN A 152 7.18 -14.96 -46.72
C ASN A 152 7.86 -16.17 -46.02
N PRO A 153 7.53 -16.46 -44.74
CA PRO A 153 8.17 -17.51 -43.97
C PRO A 153 7.68 -18.90 -44.42
N SER A 154 8.51 -19.61 -45.18
CA SER A 154 8.48 -21.07 -45.21
C SER A 154 9.49 -21.62 -44.21
N ASN A 155 8.98 -22.36 -43.22
CA ASN A 155 9.67 -23.23 -42.27
C ASN A 155 11.16 -23.51 -42.54
N THR A 156 12.04 -23.08 -41.63
CA THR A 156 13.16 -23.90 -41.17
C THR A 156 13.62 -23.45 -39.79
N ASN A 157 13.62 -24.40 -38.86
CA ASN A 157 14.23 -24.31 -37.53
C ASN A 157 15.70 -23.91 -37.66
N ASN A 158 16.08 -22.81 -37.02
CA ASN A 158 17.42 -22.61 -36.48
C ASN A 158 17.29 -21.72 -35.25
N SER A 159 17.53 -22.33 -34.10
CA SER A 159 17.65 -21.70 -32.79
C SER A 159 18.87 -20.78 -32.79
N SER A 160 18.66 -19.50 -33.08
CA SER A 160 19.54 -18.46 -32.56
C SER A 160 19.19 -18.28 -31.09
N GLU A 161 20.19 -18.37 -30.21
CA GLU A 161 20.10 -17.92 -28.83
C GLU A 161 19.82 -16.40 -28.84
N THR A 162 18.54 -16.05 -28.97
CA THR A 162 18.08 -14.72 -28.62
C THR A 162 18.30 -14.61 -27.12
N ASN A 163 19.22 -13.74 -26.72
CA ASN A 163 19.25 -13.21 -25.36
C ASN A 163 17.89 -12.61 -25.09
N GLU A 164 16.97 -13.40 -24.56
CA GLU A 164 15.60 -12.99 -24.31
C GLU A 164 15.67 -11.96 -23.18
N TYR A 165 15.47 -10.68 -23.50
CA TYR A 165 15.29 -9.66 -22.49
C TYR A 165 13.87 -9.78 -21.91
N GLU A 166 13.75 -9.59 -20.60
CA GLU A 166 12.48 -9.52 -19.88
C GLU A 166 12.30 -8.12 -19.30
N LEU A 167 11.07 -7.62 -19.42
CA LEU A 167 10.68 -6.30 -18.93
C LEU A 167 10.27 -6.38 -17.45
N PHE A 168 10.88 -5.53 -16.64
CA PHE A 168 10.59 -5.36 -15.23
C PHE A 168 10.09 -3.95 -14.96
N TYR A 169 9.20 -3.80 -13.99
CA TYR A 169 8.66 -2.52 -13.55
C TYR A 169 9.13 -2.20 -12.13
N ASN A 170 9.36 -0.92 -11.89
CA ASN A 170 9.58 -0.33 -10.58
C ASN A 170 8.40 0.62 -10.29
N PHE A 171 7.79 0.48 -9.12
CA PHE A 171 6.70 1.35 -8.67
C PHE A 171 7.11 2.11 -7.42
N THR A 172 7.01 3.43 -7.45
CA THR A 172 7.19 4.30 -6.28
C THR A 172 5.86 4.98 -5.97
N VAL A 173 5.31 4.68 -4.79
CA VAL A 173 4.03 5.22 -4.32
C VAL A 173 4.31 6.42 -3.43
N ILE A 174 3.74 7.59 -3.75
CA ILE A 174 4.11 8.88 -3.15
C ILE A 174 2.85 9.64 -2.78
N ASP A 175 2.76 10.12 -1.55
CA ASP A 175 1.79 11.14 -1.16
C ASP A 175 2.27 12.51 -1.65
N ILE A 176 1.61 13.02 -2.68
CA ILE A 176 1.94 14.30 -3.31
C ILE A 176 1.61 15.47 -2.38
N THR A 177 0.63 15.32 -1.49
CA THR A 177 0.22 16.38 -0.57
C THR A 177 1.18 16.55 0.60
N LYS A 178 1.83 15.46 1.02
CA LYS A 178 2.84 15.44 2.08
C LYS A 178 4.28 15.46 1.56
N ASN A 179 4.46 15.24 0.26
CA ASN A 179 5.76 15.03 -0.37
C ASN A 179 6.55 13.88 0.29
N GLU A 180 5.87 12.76 0.52
CA GLU A 180 6.39 11.60 1.25
C GLU A 180 6.31 10.35 0.39
N THR A 181 7.42 9.61 0.27
CA THR A 181 7.41 8.28 -0.34
C THR A 181 6.79 7.28 0.63
N LEU A 182 5.65 6.73 0.25
CA LEU A 182 4.89 5.79 1.05
C LEU A 182 5.45 4.37 0.96
N LYS A 183 5.76 3.91 -0.27
CA LYS A 183 6.29 2.56 -0.50
C LYS A 183 6.97 2.43 -1.87
N GLU A 184 8.00 1.59 -1.94
CA GLU A 184 8.71 1.25 -3.18
C GLU A 184 8.60 -0.24 -3.48
N TYR A 185 8.45 -0.57 -4.75
CA TYR A 185 8.41 -1.93 -5.27
C TYR A 185 9.37 -2.00 -6.46
N LYS A 186 10.39 -2.86 -6.39
CA LYS A 186 11.48 -2.91 -7.36
C LYS A 186 11.50 -4.26 -8.09
N SER A 187 11.89 -4.22 -9.36
CA SER A 187 12.14 -5.40 -10.19
C SER A 187 10.95 -6.35 -10.28
N ILE A 188 9.76 -5.82 -10.57
CA ILE A 188 8.52 -6.59 -10.73
C ILE A 188 8.40 -7.07 -12.16
N ALA A 189 8.40 -8.39 -12.39
CA ALA A 189 8.28 -8.95 -13.73
C ALA A 189 6.96 -8.51 -14.41
N SER A 190 6.97 -8.36 -15.74
CA SER A 190 5.80 -7.84 -16.46
C SER A 190 4.53 -8.69 -16.30
N ASN A 191 4.66 -9.99 -16.06
CA ASN A 191 3.53 -10.89 -15.78
C ASN A 191 2.96 -10.72 -14.36
N GLN A 192 3.72 -10.14 -13.42
CA GLN A 192 3.33 -9.88 -12.04
C GLN A 192 2.83 -8.45 -11.81
N ALA A 193 3.06 -7.53 -12.76
CA ALA A 193 2.73 -6.11 -12.65
C ALA A 193 1.28 -5.84 -12.18
N ASN A 194 0.29 -6.55 -12.73
CA ASN A 194 -1.10 -6.35 -12.33
C ASN A 194 -1.39 -6.84 -10.89
N SER A 195 -0.75 -7.93 -10.46
CA SER A 195 -0.84 -8.39 -9.06
C SER A 195 -0.23 -7.36 -8.12
N GLN A 196 0.93 -6.81 -8.49
CA GLN A 196 1.58 -5.78 -7.71
C GLN A 196 0.74 -4.51 -7.58
N ILE A 197 0.06 -4.10 -8.66
CA ILE A 197 -0.90 -2.98 -8.64
C ILE A 197 -2.10 -3.27 -7.72
N SER A 198 -2.59 -4.51 -7.68
CA SER A 198 -3.66 -4.89 -6.74
C SER A 198 -3.20 -4.76 -5.28
N GLU A 199 -1.94 -5.12 -5.01
CA GLU A 199 -1.34 -4.99 -3.68
C GLU A 199 -1.12 -3.52 -3.29
N ILE A 200 -0.65 -2.69 -4.24
CA ILE A 200 -0.58 -1.22 -4.09
C ILE A 200 -1.97 -0.65 -3.81
N GLY A 201 -3.01 -1.09 -4.53
CA GLY A 201 -4.39 -0.68 -4.30
C GLY A 201 -4.86 -1.02 -2.88
N THR A 202 -4.56 -2.22 -2.39
CA THR A 202 -4.89 -2.64 -1.02
C THR A 202 -4.15 -1.78 0.01
N TYR A 203 -2.87 -1.49 -0.23
CA TYR A 203 -2.10 -0.58 0.62
C TYR A 203 -2.68 0.83 0.64
N LEU A 204 -3.13 1.36 -0.50
CA LEU A 204 -3.73 2.70 -0.58
C LEU A 204 -5.11 2.77 0.06
N GLU A 205 -5.90 1.69 0.00
CA GLU A 205 -7.16 1.56 0.74
C GLU A 205 -6.90 1.64 2.26
N TYR A 206 -5.87 0.94 2.74
CA TYR A 206 -5.39 1.04 4.12
C TYR A 206 -4.93 2.45 4.49
N TYR A 207 -4.03 3.02 3.69
CA TYR A 207 -3.47 4.36 3.90
C TYR A 207 -4.58 5.41 4.02
N PHE A 208 -5.55 5.37 3.10
CA PHE A 208 -6.65 6.32 3.11
C PHE A 208 -7.55 6.16 4.33
N ALA A 209 -7.92 4.93 4.67
CA ALA A 209 -8.74 4.66 5.84
C ALA A 209 -8.06 5.08 7.15
N LYS A 210 -6.76 4.81 7.29
CA LYS A 210 -5.96 5.29 8.44
C LYS A 210 -6.00 6.81 8.53
N SER A 211 -5.73 7.51 7.41
CA SER A 211 -5.81 8.97 7.37
C SER A 211 -7.19 9.50 7.77
N LEU A 212 -8.27 8.80 7.41
CA LEU A 212 -9.63 9.16 7.80
C LEU A 212 -9.87 8.94 9.30
N LEU A 213 -9.45 7.80 9.88
CA LEU A 213 -9.57 7.54 11.32
C LEU A 213 -8.72 8.51 12.15
N ASP A 214 -7.50 8.80 11.71
CA ASP A 214 -6.63 9.79 12.34
C ASP A 214 -7.28 11.18 12.35
N SER A 215 -8.13 11.51 11.36
CA SER A 215 -8.88 12.77 11.32
C SER A 215 -10.07 12.84 12.28
N PHE A 216 -10.48 11.74 12.93
CA PHE A 216 -11.62 11.78 13.86
C PHE A 216 -11.23 12.53 15.14
N THR A 217 -11.98 13.56 15.49
CA THR A 217 -11.85 14.27 16.76
C THR A 217 -13.25 14.57 17.30
N ASN A 218 -13.38 14.58 18.64
CA ASN A 218 -14.63 14.97 19.29
C ASN A 218 -14.35 15.76 20.57
N GLU A 219 -13.93 17.01 20.38
CA GLU A 219 -13.50 17.91 21.46
C GLU A 219 -14.64 18.32 22.40
N ASN A 220 -15.90 18.19 21.97
CA ASN A 220 -17.09 18.65 22.69
C ASN A 220 -17.90 17.51 23.30
N SER A 221 -17.27 16.39 23.63
CA SER A 221 -17.94 15.24 24.24
C SER A 221 -17.80 15.28 25.76
N ASN A 222 -18.92 15.12 26.47
CA ASN A 222 -18.92 14.90 27.92
C ASN A 222 -18.53 13.45 28.30
N ILE A 223 -18.30 12.58 27.33
CA ILE A 223 -17.88 11.20 27.56
C ILE A 223 -16.37 11.18 27.75
N ASN A 224 -15.92 10.76 28.93
CA ASN A 224 -14.53 10.40 29.15
C ASN A 224 -14.35 8.91 28.83
N LEU A 225 -13.40 8.60 27.97
CA LEU A 225 -13.04 7.24 27.57
C LEU A 225 -11.56 7.06 27.91
N ASN A 226 -11.28 6.29 28.96
CA ASN A 226 -9.91 5.87 29.23
C ASN A 226 -9.59 4.67 28.33
N PHE A 227 -8.47 4.73 27.64
CA PHE A 227 -7.98 3.66 26.78
C PHE A 227 -6.47 3.62 26.92
N GLU A 228 -5.95 2.46 27.31
CA GLU A 228 -4.55 2.25 27.64
C GLU A 228 -4.09 0.88 27.14
N ILE A 229 -2.82 0.79 26.77
CA ILE A 229 -2.16 -0.48 26.46
C ILE A 229 -1.11 -0.73 27.53
N GLU A 230 -1.26 -1.83 28.25
CA GLU A 230 -0.30 -2.33 29.24
C GLU A 230 0.63 -3.32 28.55
N ARG A 231 1.85 -2.87 28.22
CA ARG A 231 2.93 -3.71 27.72
C ARG A 231 3.52 -4.49 28.90
N ILE A 232 3.75 -5.78 28.68
CA ILE A 232 4.41 -6.70 29.60
C ILE A 232 5.73 -7.09 28.95
N THR A 233 6.83 -6.59 29.51
CA THR A 233 8.18 -6.80 28.96
C THR A 233 8.66 -8.24 29.15
N SER A 234 9.75 -8.61 28.46
CA SER A 234 10.42 -9.89 28.68
C SER A 234 10.95 -10.06 30.12
N SER A 235 11.22 -8.96 30.83
CA SER A 235 11.56 -8.94 32.26
C SER A 235 10.35 -8.97 33.19
N ASN A 236 9.13 -9.12 32.63
CA ASN A 236 7.86 -9.15 33.34
C ASN A 236 7.53 -7.83 34.09
N GLU A 237 7.96 -6.71 33.51
CA GLU A 237 7.59 -5.36 33.96
C GLU A 237 6.38 -4.86 33.18
N ASN A 238 5.48 -4.12 33.86
CA ASN A 238 4.30 -3.54 33.25
C ASN A 238 4.56 -2.07 32.90
N ILE A 239 4.39 -1.72 31.63
CA ILE A 239 4.55 -0.35 31.11
C ILE A 239 3.24 0.10 30.50
N ILE A 240 2.70 1.23 30.96
CA ILE A 240 1.44 1.79 30.47
C ILE A 240 1.72 2.74 29.29
N ILE A 241 1.06 2.48 28.16
CA ILE A 241 1.11 3.28 26.94
C ILE A 241 -0.27 3.93 26.74
N LYS A 242 -0.33 5.27 26.73
CA LYS A 242 -1.61 6.02 26.59
C LYS A 242 -1.79 6.75 25.27
N ASN A 243 -0.71 7.06 24.56
CA ASN A 243 -0.75 7.84 23.30
C ASN A 243 0.11 7.18 22.23
N SER A 244 1.40 7.01 22.52
CA SER A 244 2.35 6.38 21.63
C SER A 244 3.39 5.62 22.42
N GLY A 245 3.84 4.48 21.92
CA GLY A 245 4.87 3.69 22.58
C GLY A 245 5.50 2.67 21.64
N GLU A 246 6.37 1.85 22.21
CA GLU A 246 7.07 0.79 21.50
C GLU A 246 6.84 -0.54 22.21
N ILE A 247 6.74 -1.61 21.44
CA ILE A 247 6.70 -2.98 21.94
C ILE A 247 7.73 -3.80 21.16
N ILE A 248 8.52 -4.61 21.86
CA ILE A 248 9.54 -5.46 21.26
C ILE A 248 8.90 -6.81 20.89
N GLU A 249 9.43 -7.46 19.87
CA GLU A 249 9.09 -8.84 19.52
C GLU A 249 9.05 -9.76 20.75
N ASN A 250 8.13 -10.72 20.74
CA ASN A 250 7.88 -11.70 21.81
C ASN A 250 7.32 -11.13 23.11
N GLU A 251 7.28 -9.82 23.29
CA GLU A 251 6.57 -9.21 24.41
C GLU A 251 5.05 -9.31 24.23
N THR A 252 4.34 -9.17 25.34
CA THR A 252 2.88 -9.25 25.35
C THR A 252 2.26 -7.94 25.78
N PHE A 253 1.00 -7.75 25.44
CA PHE A 253 0.26 -6.60 25.96
C PHE A 253 -1.20 -6.94 26.28
N LYS A 254 -1.76 -6.12 27.16
CA LYS A 254 -3.19 -6.07 27.47
C LYS A 254 -3.72 -4.71 27.10
N ILE A 255 -5.00 -4.66 26.75
CA ILE A 255 -5.73 -3.43 26.49
C ILE A 255 -6.64 -3.20 27.68
N LYS A 256 -6.55 -2.03 28.30
CA LYS A 256 -7.43 -1.60 29.40
C LYS A 256 -8.28 -0.43 28.95
N PHE A 257 -9.56 -0.44 29.32
CA PHE A 257 -10.45 0.67 29.02
C PHE A 257 -11.60 0.80 30.00
N ASN A 258 -12.10 2.02 30.13
CA ASN A 258 -13.35 2.31 30.82
C ASN A 258 -14.00 3.55 30.19
N SER A 259 -15.28 3.78 30.49
CA SER A 259 -15.95 5.02 30.12
C SER A 259 -16.79 5.54 31.27
N THR A 260 -16.98 6.86 31.35
CA THR A 260 -17.89 7.47 32.35
C THR A 260 -19.37 7.25 32.06
N GLU A 261 -19.73 6.66 30.92
CA GLU A 261 -21.11 6.50 30.45
C GLU A 261 -21.36 5.07 29.97
N ASP A 262 -22.60 4.60 30.13
CA ASP A 262 -23.05 3.35 29.52
C ASP A 262 -23.14 3.50 27.99
N GLY A 263 -22.69 2.48 27.26
CA GLY A 263 -22.77 2.51 25.80
C GLY A 263 -22.08 1.32 25.16
N TYR A 264 -21.62 1.50 23.93
CA TYR A 264 -20.98 0.45 23.13
C TYR A 264 -19.58 0.92 22.76
N LEU A 265 -18.61 0.00 22.83
CA LEU A 265 -17.22 0.29 22.48
C LEU A 265 -16.77 -0.58 21.31
N TYR A 266 -16.08 0.02 20.36
CA TYR A 266 -15.41 -0.69 19.28
C TYR A 266 -13.91 -0.41 19.35
N ILE A 267 -13.10 -1.45 19.52
CA ILE A 267 -11.63 -1.32 19.50
C ILE A 267 -11.14 -1.93 18.20
N ILE A 268 -10.58 -1.10 17.33
CA ILE A 268 -10.06 -1.49 16.03
C ILE A 268 -8.55 -1.30 16.04
N ALA A 269 -7.81 -2.36 15.72
CA ALA A 269 -6.39 -2.28 15.43
C ALA A 269 -6.18 -2.26 13.90
N LEU A 270 -5.43 -1.26 13.44
CA LEU A 270 -4.88 -1.15 12.09
C LEU A 270 -3.40 -1.51 12.17
N GLN A 271 -3.04 -2.67 11.61
CA GLN A 271 -1.67 -3.14 11.62
C GLN A 271 -0.88 -2.59 10.43
N ASN A 272 0.44 -2.49 10.59
CA ASN A 272 1.35 -1.96 9.57
C ASN A 272 1.29 -2.67 8.20
N ASP A 273 0.85 -3.94 8.17
CA ASP A 273 0.74 -4.77 6.97
C ASP A 273 -0.62 -4.62 6.25
N GLY A 274 -1.46 -3.71 6.74
CA GLY A 274 -2.79 -3.45 6.21
C GLY A 274 -3.87 -4.40 6.72
N ASN A 275 -3.58 -5.25 7.71
CA ASN A 275 -4.63 -5.97 8.44
C ASN A 275 -5.44 -5.00 9.31
N ILE A 276 -6.72 -5.33 9.45
CA ILE A 276 -7.62 -4.64 10.37
C ILE A 276 -8.22 -5.71 11.27
N ILE A 277 -8.17 -5.48 12.56
CA ILE A 277 -8.65 -6.40 13.57
C ILE A 277 -9.65 -5.67 14.44
N LEU A 278 -10.86 -6.20 14.56
CA LEU A 278 -11.80 -5.81 15.60
C LEU A 278 -11.43 -6.57 16.88
N MET A 279 -10.84 -5.86 17.82
CA MET A 279 -10.42 -6.39 19.11
C MET A 279 -11.52 -6.31 20.16
N HIS A 280 -12.49 -5.41 20.00
CA HIS A 280 -13.70 -5.36 20.82
C HIS A 280 -14.90 -4.88 19.97
N PRO A 281 -16.08 -5.51 20.08
CA PRO A 281 -16.32 -6.74 20.84
C PRO A 281 -15.58 -7.95 20.25
N ASN A 282 -15.28 -8.93 21.10
CA ASN A 282 -14.58 -10.16 20.75
C ASN A 282 -15.20 -11.37 21.46
N ASP A 283 -14.80 -12.57 21.06
CA ASP A 283 -15.35 -13.80 21.62
C ASP A 283 -14.56 -14.34 22.83
N PHE A 284 -13.44 -13.70 23.20
CA PHE A 284 -12.60 -14.15 24.33
C PHE A 284 -13.25 -13.94 25.70
N ASN A 285 -14.18 -12.99 25.80
CA ASN A 285 -14.96 -12.79 27.03
C ASN A 285 -15.88 -13.98 27.37
N ASN A 286 -16.14 -14.88 26.41
CA ASN A 286 -16.99 -16.06 26.58
C ASN A 286 -16.28 -17.25 27.25
N TYR A 287 -14.96 -17.19 27.47
CA TYR A 287 -14.19 -18.27 28.12
C TYR A 287 -14.11 -18.13 29.65
N MET A 288 -14.84 -17.19 30.25
CA MET A 288 -15.08 -17.18 31.70
C MET A 288 -16.20 -18.18 32.00
N GLU A 289 -16.01 -19.09 32.95
CA GLU A 289 -16.85 -20.28 33.26
C GLU A 289 -18.37 -20.09 33.51
N ASN A 290 -18.94 -18.90 33.30
CA ASN A 290 -20.31 -18.58 33.67
C ASN A 290 -21.11 -17.92 32.54
N ASN A 291 -21.55 -18.69 31.52
CA ASN A 291 -22.68 -18.38 30.60
C ASN A 291 -22.89 -16.89 30.21
N ASN A 292 -21.83 -16.10 30.10
CA ASN A 292 -21.93 -14.66 29.90
C ASN A 292 -21.99 -14.42 28.40
N ILE A 293 -23.22 -14.24 27.93
CA ILE A 293 -23.52 -13.80 26.57
C ILE A 293 -22.72 -12.52 26.29
N GLN A 294 -22.06 -12.50 25.14
CA GLN A 294 -21.41 -11.37 24.48
C GLN A 294 -22.17 -10.06 24.74
N LYS A 295 -21.65 -9.23 25.65
CA LYS A 295 -22.14 -7.87 25.85
C LYS A 295 -21.22 -6.92 25.10
N ASN A 296 -21.70 -6.43 23.96
CA ASN A 296 -21.09 -5.30 23.25
C ASN A 296 -21.17 -4.01 24.07
N ASN A 297 -22.12 -3.96 25.01
CA ASN A 297 -22.30 -2.84 25.90
C ASN A 297 -21.25 -2.86 27.02
N ILE A 298 -20.72 -1.68 27.32
CA ILE A 298 -19.87 -1.41 28.47
C ILE A 298 -20.67 -0.57 29.47
N ASP A 299 -20.47 -0.87 30.75
CA ASP A 299 -21.12 -0.20 31.87
C ASP A 299 -20.23 0.95 32.37
N SER A 300 -20.87 2.03 32.79
CA SER A 300 -20.23 3.24 33.29
C SER A 300 -19.28 2.91 34.45
N ASN A 301 -18.08 3.51 34.39
CA ASN A 301 -17.00 3.40 35.36
C ASN A 301 -16.54 1.96 35.66
N THR A 302 -16.87 1.01 34.78
CA THR A 302 -16.38 -0.37 34.87
C THR A 302 -15.10 -0.50 34.06
N GLU A 303 -14.06 -1.07 34.66
CA GLU A 303 -12.79 -1.36 33.99
C GLU A 303 -12.87 -2.71 33.27
N TYR A 304 -12.48 -2.71 32.00
CA TYR A 304 -12.43 -3.88 31.15
C TYR A 304 -11.01 -4.09 30.65
N THR A 305 -10.62 -5.36 30.52
CA THR A 305 -9.29 -5.76 30.04
C THR A 305 -9.43 -6.79 28.93
N ILE A 306 -8.65 -6.61 27.85
CA ILE A 306 -8.52 -7.58 26.75
C ILE A 306 -7.05 -7.99 26.64
N PRO A 307 -6.72 -9.27 26.79
CA PRO A 307 -7.60 -10.37 27.20
C PRO A 307 -8.10 -10.20 28.66
N PRO A 308 -9.19 -10.88 29.07
CA PRO A 308 -9.65 -10.86 30.46
C PRO A 308 -8.53 -11.26 31.44
N GLU A 309 -8.56 -10.76 32.69
CA GLU A 309 -7.46 -10.94 33.65
C GLU A 309 -7.05 -12.40 33.88
N ASN A 310 -8.04 -13.31 33.90
CA ASN A 310 -7.83 -14.75 34.12
C ASN A 310 -7.73 -15.55 32.80
N SER A 311 -7.54 -14.86 31.67
CA SER A 311 -7.44 -15.53 30.38
C SER A 311 -6.09 -16.24 30.24
N ILE A 312 -6.13 -17.48 29.71
CA ILE A 312 -4.93 -18.18 29.25
C ILE A 312 -4.36 -17.60 27.94
N PHE A 313 -5.15 -16.76 27.26
CA PHE A 313 -4.76 -16.11 26.02
C PHE A 313 -3.88 -14.89 26.29
N LYS A 314 -2.84 -14.72 25.48
CA LYS A 314 -1.95 -13.56 25.51
C LYS A 314 -1.80 -13.02 24.09
N ILE A 315 -1.77 -11.70 23.96
CA ILE A 315 -1.46 -11.05 22.69
C ILE A 315 0.04 -10.88 22.64
N VAL A 316 0.70 -11.54 21.68
CA VAL A 316 2.15 -11.52 21.48
C VAL A 316 2.47 -10.69 20.24
N VAL A 317 3.50 -9.85 20.32
CA VAL A 317 3.97 -9.08 19.16
C VAL A 317 4.92 -9.93 18.33
N SER A 318 4.64 -10.04 17.03
CA SER A 318 5.47 -10.73 16.05
C SER A 318 5.57 -9.94 14.75
N ALA A 319 6.49 -10.34 13.87
CA ALA A 319 6.60 -9.76 12.53
C ALA A 319 5.28 -9.86 11.74
N PRO A 320 4.99 -8.92 10.82
CA PRO A 320 5.84 -7.81 10.39
C PRO A 320 5.89 -6.63 11.38
N PHE A 321 7.08 -6.04 11.54
CA PHE A 321 7.31 -4.93 12.45
C PHE A 321 7.02 -3.57 11.81
N GLY A 322 6.50 -2.63 12.60
CA GLY A 322 6.16 -1.30 12.13
C GLY A 322 5.13 -0.61 13.01
N LEU A 323 4.46 0.40 12.44
CA LEU A 323 3.48 1.20 13.16
C LEU A 323 2.09 0.58 13.10
N ASP A 324 1.60 0.14 14.25
CA ASP A 324 0.22 -0.27 14.46
C ASP A 324 -0.56 0.86 15.14
N SER A 325 -1.84 1.00 14.79
CA SER A 325 -2.72 2.06 15.30
C SER A 325 -3.98 1.46 15.89
N PHE A 326 -4.28 1.80 17.14
CA PHE A 326 -5.42 1.29 17.89
C PHE A 326 -6.41 2.44 18.09
N TYR A 327 -7.67 2.20 17.74
CA TYR A 327 -8.76 3.16 17.83
C TYR A 327 -9.85 2.59 18.71
N ALA A 328 -10.08 3.20 19.87
CA ALA A 328 -11.21 2.89 20.74
C ALA A 328 -12.33 3.90 20.49
N ILE A 329 -13.46 3.44 19.96
CA ILE A 329 -14.57 4.28 19.51
C ILE A 329 -15.79 3.95 20.35
N PHE A 330 -16.16 4.86 21.24
CA PHE A 330 -17.33 4.75 22.09
C PHE A 330 -18.55 5.36 21.39
N MET A 331 -19.71 4.73 21.52
CA MET A 331 -20.99 5.18 20.96
C MET A 331 -22.14 4.86 21.92
N LYS A 332 -23.03 5.83 22.22
CA LYS A 332 -24.25 5.58 23.01
C LYS A 332 -25.28 4.67 22.33
N LYS A 333 -25.14 4.45 21.02
CA LYS A 333 -26.01 3.57 20.23
C LYS A 333 -25.15 2.59 19.47
N GLU A 334 -25.54 1.33 19.53
CA GLU A 334 -24.90 0.22 18.83
C GLU A 334 -24.79 0.48 17.32
N ALA A 335 -23.69 0.04 16.74
CA ALA A 335 -23.42 0.05 15.32
C ALA A 335 -23.35 -1.38 14.79
N VAL A 336 -24.45 -2.13 14.87
CA VAL A 336 -24.57 -3.54 14.43
C VAL A 336 -24.01 -3.75 13.01
N TRP A 337 -24.25 -2.78 12.11
CA TRP A 337 -23.76 -2.82 10.73
C TRP A 337 -22.24 -2.86 10.60
N LEU A 338 -21.48 -2.41 11.61
CA LEU A 338 -20.03 -2.37 11.58
C LEU A 338 -19.48 -3.79 11.60
N GLU A 339 -19.98 -4.61 12.51
CA GLU A 339 -19.57 -6.01 12.65
C GLU A 339 -20.06 -6.84 11.48
N GLU A 340 -21.38 -6.86 11.22
CA GLU A 340 -22.00 -7.75 10.23
C GLU A 340 -21.49 -7.58 8.80
N GLN A 341 -21.05 -6.37 8.44
CA GLN A 341 -20.71 -6.03 7.04
C GLN A 341 -19.21 -6.03 6.75
N TYR A 342 -18.37 -5.82 7.78
CA TYR A 342 -16.96 -5.52 7.59
C TYR A 342 -16.01 -6.44 8.34
N PHE A 343 -16.50 -7.17 9.35
CA PHE A 343 -15.68 -8.06 10.18
C PHE A 343 -16.22 -9.48 10.17
N SER A 344 -15.30 -10.46 10.22
CA SER A 344 -15.65 -11.88 10.25
C SER A 344 -14.57 -12.71 10.96
N GLY A 345 -14.94 -13.89 11.45
CA GLY A 345 -14.04 -14.79 12.18
C GLY A 345 -14.42 -14.94 13.65
N GLU A 346 -13.67 -15.77 14.36
CA GLU A 346 -13.83 -16.07 15.79
C GLU A 346 -12.73 -15.40 16.62
N GLY A 347 -13.04 -15.06 17.88
CA GLY A 347 -12.12 -14.39 18.78
C GLY A 347 -11.99 -12.92 18.41
N PHE A 348 -10.83 -12.53 17.89
CA PHE A 348 -10.67 -11.22 17.23
C PHE A 348 -11.10 -11.33 15.77
N LYS A 349 -12.02 -10.44 15.36
CA LYS A 349 -12.61 -10.52 14.02
C LYS A 349 -11.73 -9.78 13.02
N SER A 350 -11.45 -10.41 11.89
CA SER A 350 -10.64 -9.83 10.82
C SER A 350 -11.51 -8.98 9.88
N GLY A 351 -11.00 -7.81 9.51
CA GLY A 351 -11.66 -6.86 8.63
C GLY A 351 -11.39 -7.12 7.14
N ASN A 352 -12.34 -6.73 6.28
CA ASN A 352 -12.15 -6.80 4.83
C ASN A 352 -11.23 -5.67 4.33
N LYS A 353 -10.00 -6.01 3.93
CA LYS A 353 -8.97 -5.07 3.45
C LYS A 353 -9.41 -4.22 2.25
N THR A 354 -10.31 -4.72 1.40
CA THR A 354 -10.75 -4.02 0.17
C THR A 354 -11.90 -3.05 0.40
N ARG A 355 -12.52 -3.09 1.59
CA ARG A 355 -13.68 -2.26 1.95
C ARG A 355 -13.41 -1.40 3.18
N LEU A 356 -12.15 -1.22 3.54
CA LEU A 356 -11.78 -0.52 4.76
C LEU A 356 -12.13 0.98 4.67
N ALA A 357 -11.84 1.65 3.55
CA ALA A 357 -12.16 3.07 3.43
C ALA A 357 -13.68 3.28 3.36
N GLU A 358 -14.43 2.32 2.82
CA GLU A 358 -15.89 2.29 2.87
C GLU A 358 -16.40 2.26 4.31
N MET A 359 -15.88 1.32 5.12
CA MET A 359 -16.22 1.18 6.53
C MET A 359 -15.96 2.49 7.29
N VAL A 360 -14.75 3.05 7.18
CA VAL A 360 -14.36 4.27 7.89
C VAL A 360 -15.17 5.47 7.42
N THR A 361 -15.46 5.61 6.13
CA THR A 361 -16.31 6.70 5.61
C THR A 361 -17.74 6.61 6.13
N LYS A 362 -18.32 5.40 6.17
CA LYS A 362 -19.64 5.14 6.74
C LYS A 362 -19.66 5.44 8.24
N LEU A 363 -18.59 5.07 8.96
CA LEU A 363 -18.42 5.37 10.37
C LEU A 363 -18.35 6.88 10.61
N LYS A 364 -17.48 7.59 9.90
CA LYS A 364 -17.33 9.06 9.95
C LYS A 364 -18.67 9.76 9.76
N SER A 365 -19.43 9.34 8.75
CA SER A 365 -20.74 9.88 8.44
C SER A 365 -21.75 9.60 9.56
N SER A 366 -21.74 8.38 10.10
CA SER A 366 -22.59 7.98 11.22
C SER A 366 -22.29 8.76 12.50
N LEU A 367 -21.02 9.07 12.75
CA LEU A 367 -20.57 9.87 13.90
C LEU A 367 -20.89 11.36 13.72
N LYS A 368 -20.73 11.93 12.52
CA LYS A 368 -21.12 13.32 12.20
C LYS A 368 -22.61 13.59 12.39
N LEU A 369 -23.46 12.60 12.08
CA LEU A 369 -24.91 12.71 12.30
C LEU A 369 -25.30 12.65 13.78
N LYS A 370 -24.42 12.16 14.65
CA LYS A 370 -24.64 12.12 16.09
C LYS A 370 -24.22 13.45 16.73
N ARG A 371 -24.95 13.88 17.75
CA ARG A 371 -24.53 15.00 18.62
C ARG A 371 -23.18 14.68 19.26
N SER A 372 -22.35 15.70 19.54
CA SER A 372 -21.01 15.52 20.13
C SER A 372 -21.02 14.65 21.39
N ASN A 373 -22.08 14.71 22.21
CA ASN A 373 -22.22 13.93 23.44
C ASN A 373 -22.67 12.47 23.28
N ASN A 374 -22.70 11.94 22.06
CA ASN A 374 -23.18 10.57 21.79
C ASN A 374 -22.08 9.60 21.37
N TRP A 375 -20.83 10.07 21.26
CA TRP A 375 -19.68 9.25 20.91
C TRP A 375 -18.38 9.86 21.45
N GLN A 376 -17.31 9.07 21.49
CA GLN A 376 -15.96 9.52 21.80
C GLN A 376 -14.95 8.63 21.07
N ILE A 377 -13.73 9.12 20.83
CA ILE A 377 -12.64 8.31 20.30
C ILE A 377 -11.36 8.52 21.11
N SER A 378 -10.65 7.43 21.39
CA SER A 378 -9.27 7.44 21.89
C SER A 378 -8.38 6.66 20.93
N LYS A 379 -7.10 7.05 20.86
CA LYS A 379 -6.13 6.54 19.87
C LYS A 379 -4.80 6.23 20.55
N ILE A 380 -4.24 5.07 20.24
CA ILE A 380 -2.90 4.69 20.68
C ILE A 380 -2.10 4.20 19.47
N TYR A 381 -0.85 4.63 19.35
CA TYR A 381 0.06 4.26 18.28
C TYR A 381 1.22 3.42 18.85
N ILE A 382 1.44 2.22 18.31
CA ILE A 382 2.50 1.33 18.80
C ILE A 382 3.46 1.04 17.66
N THR A 383 4.74 1.28 17.89
CA THR A 383 5.79 0.83 16.99
C THR A 383 6.33 -0.50 17.47
N SER A 384 6.08 -1.57 16.72
CA SER A 384 6.68 -2.88 16.96
C SER A 384 8.11 -2.92 16.41
N LYS A 385 9.03 -3.57 17.13
CA LYS A 385 10.44 -3.70 16.76
C LYS A 385 10.93 -5.14 16.93
N PRO A 386 11.89 -5.60 16.11
CA PRO A 386 12.55 -6.89 16.33
C PRO A 386 13.29 -6.91 17.67
N GLU A 387 13.46 -8.10 18.23
CA GLU A 387 14.35 -8.30 19.37
C GLU A 387 15.79 -8.08 18.91
N ILE A 388 16.49 -7.11 19.51
CA ILE A 388 17.90 -6.88 19.21
C ILE A 388 18.69 -7.93 19.99
N GLN A 389 19.30 -8.87 19.26
CA GLN A 389 20.19 -9.90 19.82
C GLN A 389 21.54 -9.36 20.26
#